data_AF-A0A545TKX4-F1
#
_entry.id   AF-A0A545TKX4-F1
#
_cell.length_a   1.000
_cell.length_b   1.000
_cell.length_c   1.000
_cell.angle_alpha   90.00
_cell.angle_beta   90.00
_cell.angle_gamma   90.00
#
_symmetry.space_group_name_H-M   'P 1'
#
loop_
_entity.id
_entity.type
_entity.pdbx_description
1 polymer ?
#
loop_
_entity_poly.entity_id
_entity_poly.type
_entity_poly.pdbx_seq_one_letter_code
_entity_poly.pdbx_strand_id
1 'polypeptide(L)'
;MAASPCSSACKRVSSPHRVWGAQNMMKSFQGLAFAVALALFATHSGTAKAVPMLIVENGELLGADNVDVNGTLFDVRFRDGTCSAIFSGCDNPSEDFAFADANSAKAAAQALLDQVFLDGPAGLFDSNPELTLGCSASELCLANIPYAQSVPGKFEFVSARNLPDLVEPPFEFENTGDSDFDFSDNGFAVFAVFTSAGPSVAVPEPASLALFSFGLAGFIFARRGRSQRAT
;
A
#
# COMPACT_ATOMS: atom_id res chain seq x y z
N MET A 1 -34.14 84.76 -51.55
CA MET A 1 -34.74 83.65 -50.75
C MET A 1 -34.91 82.49 -51.72
N ALA A 2 -34.27 81.32 -51.65
CA ALA A 2 -33.57 80.63 -50.57
C ALA A 2 -32.29 79.96 -51.09
N ALA A 3 -31.31 79.76 -50.22
CA ALA A 3 -29.98 79.25 -50.52
C ALA A 3 -29.95 77.73 -50.70
N SER A 4 -29.17 77.27 -51.69
CA SER A 4 -28.84 75.87 -51.96
C SER A 4 -27.44 75.55 -51.42
N PRO A 5 -27.21 74.39 -50.77
CA PRO A 5 -25.86 73.93 -50.47
C PRO A 5 -25.50 72.60 -51.16
N CYS A 6 -24.19 72.42 -51.27
CA CYS A 6 -23.45 71.17 -51.08
C CYS A 6 -22.95 70.40 -52.31
N SER A 7 -21.69 69.95 -52.12
CA SER A 7 -21.13 68.66 -52.52
C SER A 7 -20.53 68.51 -53.91
N SER A 8 -19.19 68.46 -53.97
CA SER A 8 -18.45 67.64 -54.94
C SER A 8 -17.08 67.23 -54.38
N ALA A 9 -17.10 66.07 -53.71
CA ALA A 9 -16.09 65.01 -53.66
C ALA A 9 -14.60 65.34 -53.88
N CYS A 10 -13.85 65.32 -52.77
CA CYS A 10 -12.39 65.20 -52.74
C CYS A 10 -11.98 63.73 -52.85
N LYS A 11 -11.35 63.33 -53.97
CA LYS A 11 -10.67 62.03 -54.12
C LYS A 11 -9.37 62.05 -53.30
N ARG A 12 -9.15 61.04 -52.45
CA ARG A 12 -7.81 60.68 -52.00
C ARG A 12 -7.63 59.17 -52.00
N VAL A 13 -6.60 58.76 -52.73
CA VAL A 13 -6.11 57.41 -53.00
C VAL A 13 -5.64 56.75 -51.69
N SER A 14 -6.08 55.53 -51.41
CA SER A 14 -5.53 54.68 -50.35
C SER A 14 -4.70 53.54 -50.96
N SER A 15 -3.41 53.48 -50.57
CA SER A 15 -2.49 52.39 -50.85
C SER A 15 -2.76 51.17 -49.95
N PRO A 16 -2.49 49.94 -50.41
CA PRO A 16 -2.66 48.74 -49.60
C PRO A 16 -1.36 48.41 -48.86
N HIS A 17 -1.32 48.60 -47.54
CA HIS A 17 -0.32 47.95 -46.71
C HIS A 17 -0.84 46.59 -46.25
N ARG A 18 -0.35 45.52 -46.90
CA ARG A 18 -0.37 44.16 -46.37
C ARG A 18 0.51 44.12 -45.11
N VAL A 19 -0.11 43.99 -43.94
CA VAL A 19 0.59 43.54 -42.74
C VAL A 19 0.44 42.02 -42.67
N TRP A 20 1.48 41.36 -43.17
CA TRP A 20 1.71 39.93 -43.05
C TRP A 20 2.40 39.70 -41.70
N GLY A 21 1.86 38.83 -40.85
CA GLY A 21 2.59 38.31 -39.67
C GLY A 21 2.04 38.70 -38.31
N ALA A 22 0.89 38.16 -37.92
CA ALA A 22 0.51 38.07 -36.50
C ALA A 22 -0.26 36.79 -36.13
N GLN A 23 -0.72 36.00 -37.11
CA GLN A 23 -1.64 34.88 -36.83
C GLN A 23 -0.98 33.52 -36.59
N ASN A 24 0.34 33.38 -36.80
CA ASN A 24 1.01 32.07 -36.68
C ASN A 24 1.74 31.84 -35.34
N MET A 25 1.89 32.85 -34.49
CA MET A 25 2.72 32.74 -33.29
C MET A 25 1.99 32.31 -32.01
N MET A 26 0.65 32.20 -32.03
CA MET A 26 -0.14 31.72 -30.88
C MET A 26 -0.49 30.22 -30.92
N LYS A 27 -0.27 29.54 -32.06
CA LYS A 27 -0.56 28.10 -32.18
C LYS A 27 0.58 27.20 -31.67
N SER A 28 1.80 27.74 -31.56
CA SER A 28 3.00 27.02 -31.12
C SER A 28 3.16 26.96 -29.60
N PHE A 29 2.65 27.94 -28.84
CA PHE A 29 2.74 27.94 -27.37
C PHE A 29 1.74 27.01 -26.68
N GLN A 30 0.62 26.68 -27.32
CA GLN A 30 -0.40 25.78 -26.74
C GLN A 30 -0.05 24.28 -26.87
N GLY A 31 0.82 23.90 -27.81
CA GLY A 31 1.27 22.50 -27.95
C GLY A 31 2.32 22.09 -26.91
N LEU A 32 3.19 23.02 -26.53
CA LEU A 32 4.30 22.75 -25.60
C LEU A 32 3.81 22.55 -24.15
N ALA A 33 2.77 23.28 -23.73
CA ALA A 33 2.21 23.17 -22.38
C ALA A 33 1.54 21.80 -22.11
N PHE A 34 0.97 21.17 -23.15
CA PHE A 34 0.32 19.86 -23.03
C PHE A 34 1.33 18.70 -22.96
N ALA A 35 2.46 18.81 -23.67
CA ALA A 35 3.53 17.81 -23.64
C ALA A 35 4.30 17.80 -22.32
N VAL A 36 4.50 18.97 -21.70
CA VAL A 36 5.15 19.09 -20.38
C VAL A 36 4.24 18.54 -19.26
N ALA A 37 2.93 18.76 -19.33
CA ALA A 37 1.99 18.16 -18.38
C ALA A 37 1.98 16.62 -18.46
N LEU A 38 2.01 16.04 -19.67
CA LEU A 38 2.05 14.57 -19.84
C LEU A 38 3.37 13.96 -19.35
N ALA A 39 4.50 14.67 -19.50
CA ALA A 39 5.81 14.22 -19.03
C ALA A 39 5.96 14.32 -17.49
N LEU A 40 5.27 15.25 -16.84
CA LEU A 40 5.27 15.40 -15.38
C LEU A 40 4.38 14.38 -14.65
N PHE A 41 3.39 13.79 -15.33
CA PHE A 41 2.59 12.68 -14.78
C PHE A 41 3.29 11.32 -14.89
N ALA A 42 4.29 11.17 -15.77
CA ALA A 42 5.00 9.91 -15.98
C ALA A 42 6.11 9.62 -14.95
N THR A 43 6.43 10.56 -14.05
CA THR A 43 7.50 10.39 -13.05
C THR A 43 7.01 10.02 -11.66
N HIS A 44 5.70 9.92 -11.43
CA HIS A 44 5.14 9.41 -10.19
C HIS A 44 4.69 7.96 -10.38
N SER A 45 5.65 7.06 -10.57
CA SER A 45 5.43 5.65 -10.27
C SER A 45 5.19 5.55 -8.78
N GLY A 46 3.92 5.61 -8.36
CA GLY A 46 3.56 5.28 -6.99
C GLY A 46 4.04 3.86 -6.73
N THR A 47 4.92 3.68 -5.75
CA THR A 47 5.25 2.34 -5.26
C THR A 47 3.94 1.77 -4.72
N ALA A 48 3.35 0.82 -5.43
CA ALA A 48 2.24 0.05 -4.91
C ALA A 48 2.73 -0.63 -3.62
N LYS A 49 2.31 -0.13 -2.46
CA LYS A 49 2.50 -0.87 -1.21
C LYS A 49 1.62 -2.10 -1.30
N ALA A 50 2.23 -3.28 -1.22
CA ALA A 50 1.48 -4.51 -1.05
C ALA A 50 0.64 -4.35 0.21
N VAL A 51 -0.67 -4.46 0.07
CA VAL A 51 -1.57 -4.50 1.23
C VAL A 51 -1.46 -5.92 1.80
N PRO A 52 -1.33 -6.05 3.13
CA PRO A 52 -1.34 -7.34 3.80
C PRO A 52 -2.55 -8.17 3.37
N MET A 53 -2.31 -9.40 2.95
CA MET A 53 -3.37 -10.31 2.50
C MET A 53 -3.61 -11.34 3.60
N LEU A 54 -4.73 -11.21 4.31
CA LEU A 54 -5.11 -12.15 5.35
C LEU A 54 -5.42 -13.52 4.76
N ILE A 55 -4.94 -14.56 5.44
CA ILE A 55 -5.18 -15.95 5.10
C ILE A 55 -6.18 -16.49 6.10
N VAL A 56 -7.40 -16.67 5.62
CA VAL A 56 -8.53 -17.10 6.44
C VAL A 56 -9.08 -18.39 5.87
N GLU A 57 -9.24 -19.40 6.71
CA GLU A 57 -9.83 -20.69 6.36
C GLU A 57 -10.87 -21.05 7.42
N ASN A 58 -12.08 -21.42 7.00
CA ASN A 58 -13.20 -21.74 7.90
C ASN A 58 -13.55 -20.66 8.94
N GLY A 59 -13.18 -19.39 8.68
CA GLY A 59 -13.41 -18.27 9.60
C GLY A 59 -12.28 -18.05 10.61
N GLU A 60 -11.23 -18.87 10.60
CA GLU A 60 -10.03 -18.70 11.42
C GLU A 60 -8.93 -17.99 10.63
N LEU A 61 -8.20 -17.09 11.30
CA LEU A 61 -7.03 -16.40 10.78
C LEU A 61 -5.80 -17.28 10.96
N LEU A 62 -5.28 -17.79 9.84
CA LEU A 62 -4.08 -18.64 9.80
C LEU A 62 -2.79 -17.83 9.66
N GLY A 63 -2.89 -16.57 9.25
CA GLY A 63 -1.75 -15.69 9.02
C GLY A 63 -2.04 -14.59 8.01
N ALA A 64 -1.00 -13.96 7.48
CA ALA A 64 -1.10 -12.95 6.45
C ALA A 64 0.16 -12.93 5.55
N ASP A 65 -0.02 -12.58 4.29
CA ASP A 65 1.09 -12.35 3.35
C ASP A 65 1.38 -10.86 3.21
N ASN A 66 2.63 -10.50 2.92
CA ASN A 66 3.07 -9.12 2.69
C ASN A 66 2.78 -8.13 3.84
N VAL A 67 2.97 -8.57 5.09
CA VAL A 67 2.96 -7.70 6.27
C VAL A 67 4.17 -6.75 6.21
N ASP A 68 3.93 -5.44 6.24
CA ASP A 68 4.98 -4.43 6.19
C ASP A 68 5.55 -4.16 7.58
N VAL A 69 6.79 -4.59 7.81
CA VAL A 69 7.56 -4.30 9.03
C VAL A 69 8.66 -3.32 8.67
N ASN A 70 8.45 -2.03 8.97
CA ASN A 70 9.41 -0.95 8.71
C ASN A 70 9.97 -0.91 7.27
N GLY A 71 9.15 -1.24 6.27
CA GLY A 71 9.52 -1.23 4.85
C GLY A 71 10.00 -2.58 4.32
N THR A 72 10.11 -3.60 5.17
CA THR A 72 10.41 -4.98 4.77
C THR A 72 9.14 -5.82 4.83
N LEU A 73 8.83 -6.54 3.76
CA LEU A 73 7.63 -7.36 3.68
C LEU A 73 7.92 -8.77 4.22
N PHE A 74 6.99 -9.27 5.03
CA PHE A 74 7.04 -10.62 5.58
C PHE A 74 5.72 -11.35 5.36
N ASP A 75 5.80 -12.66 5.17
CA ASP A 75 4.66 -13.55 5.29
C ASP A 75 4.68 -14.14 6.70
N VAL A 76 3.55 -14.04 7.40
CA VAL A 76 3.38 -14.54 8.77
C VAL A 76 2.39 -15.70 8.78
N ARG A 77 2.70 -16.74 9.56
CA ARG A 77 1.79 -17.85 9.86
C ARG A 77 1.67 -18.05 11.36
N PHE A 78 0.45 -18.26 11.84
CA PHE A 78 0.20 -18.64 13.21
C PHE A 78 0.34 -20.16 13.36
N ARG A 79 1.05 -20.58 14.41
CA ARG A 79 1.38 -21.99 14.67
C ARG A 79 1.40 -22.26 16.18
N ASP A 80 0.82 -23.39 16.54
CA ASP A 80 0.92 -23.96 17.89
C ASP A 80 1.94 -25.09 17.93
N GLY A 81 2.40 -25.38 19.13
CA GLY A 81 3.43 -26.38 19.40
C GLY A 81 4.52 -25.82 20.29
N THR A 82 5.64 -26.56 20.36
CA THR A 82 6.85 -26.10 21.03
C THR A 82 7.70 -25.24 20.12
N CYS A 83 8.51 -24.35 20.72
CA CYS A 83 9.52 -23.58 19.99
C CYS A 83 10.44 -24.53 19.21
N SER A 84 10.94 -25.57 19.89
CA SER A 84 11.87 -26.55 19.32
C SER A 84 11.30 -27.28 18.09
N ALA A 85 9.99 -27.53 18.04
CA ALA A 85 9.35 -28.16 16.89
C ALA A 85 9.13 -27.20 15.71
N ILE A 86 8.83 -25.93 15.99
CA ILE A 86 8.46 -24.94 14.96
C ILE A 86 9.69 -24.29 14.34
N PHE A 87 10.71 -23.98 15.13
CA PHE A 87 11.91 -23.26 14.72
C PHE A 87 13.17 -24.12 14.84
N SER A 88 13.11 -25.35 14.34
CA SER A 88 14.26 -26.26 14.16
C SER A 88 15.16 -26.49 15.39
N GLY A 89 14.65 -26.29 16.61
CA GLY A 89 15.38 -26.47 17.87
C GLY A 89 15.45 -25.24 18.76
N CYS A 90 15.16 -24.04 18.25
CA CYS A 90 15.33 -22.77 18.98
C CYS A 90 16.73 -22.67 19.62
N ASP A 91 17.74 -23.10 18.87
CA ASP A 91 19.12 -23.24 19.31
C ASP A 91 20.09 -22.31 18.56
N ASN A 92 19.67 -21.76 17.42
CA ASN A 92 20.45 -20.82 16.64
C ASN A 92 19.60 -19.62 16.20
N PRO A 93 19.53 -18.54 17.00
CA PRO A 93 18.67 -17.39 16.71
C PRO A 93 18.84 -16.76 15.34
N SER A 94 20.03 -16.83 14.74
CA SER A 94 20.31 -16.23 13.42
C SER A 94 19.76 -17.06 12.25
N GLU A 95 19.46 -18.34 12.48
CA GLU A 95 18.89 -19.25 11.48
C GLU A 95 17.41 -19.56 11.77
N ASP A 96 17.06 -19.59 13.05
CA ASP A 96 15.73 -19.96 13.54
C ASP A 96 14.75 -18.79 13.51
N PHE A 97 15.20 -17.55 13.74
CA PHE A 97 14.31 -16.40 13.93
C PHE A 97 14.47 -15.34 12.85
N ALA A 98 13.37 -14.71 12.46
CA ALA A 98 13.35 -13.65 11.45
C ALA A 98 13.90 -12.31 11.97
N PHE A 99 13.94 -12.13 13.29
CA PHE A 99 14.30 -10.88 13.95
C PHE A 99 15.50 -11.12 14.87
N ALA A 100 16.47 -10.21 14.84
CA ALA A 100 17.74 -10.37 15.56
C ALA A 100 17.73 -9.71 16.95
N ASP A 101 16.77 -8.84 17.22
CA ASP A 101 16.70 -8.08 18.47
C ASP A 101 15.26 -7.70 18.84
N ALA A 102 15.07 -7.34 20.11
CA ALA A 102 13.77 -6.97 20.65
C ALA A 102 13.12 -5.80 19.90
N ASN A 103 13.86 -4.81 19.42
CA ASN A 103 13.26 -3.66 18.72
C ASN A 103 12.68 -4.08 17.36
N SER A 104 13.38 -4.94 16.63
CA SER A 104 12.88 -5.49 15.37
C SER A 104 11.65 -6.40 15.58
N ALA A 105 11.63 -7.19 16.64
CA ALA A 105 10.47 -8.01 17.01
C ALA A 105 9.27 -7.16 17.48
N LYS A 106 9.51 -6.07 18.21
CA LYS A 106 8.48 -5.08 18.58
C LYS A 106 7.85 -4.42 17.38
N ALA A 107 8.65 -3.96 16.42
CA ALA A 107 8.13 -3.43 15.17
C ALA A 107 7.25 -4.46 14.42
N ALA A 108 7.60 -5.74 14.47
CA ALA A 108 6.78 -6.80 13.90
C ALA A 108 5.49 -7.03 14.70
N ALA A 109 5.55 -6.97 16.03
CA ALA A 109 4.38 -7.08 16.89
C ALA A 109 3.37 -5.95 16.61
N GLN A 110 3.85 -4.70 16.54
CA GLN A 110 3.04 -3.55 16.16
C GLN A 110 2.46 -3.72 14.76
N ALA A 111 3.25 -4.22 13.80
CA ALA A 111 2.76 -4.47 12.45
C ALA A 111 1.60 -5.49 12.45
N LEU A 112 1.64 -6.56 13.26
CA LEU A 112 0.51 -7.49 13.36
C LEU A 112 -0.76 -6.80 13.87
N LEU A 113 -0.65 -5.91 14.84
CA LEU A 113 -1.80 -5.21 15.40
C LEU A 113 -2.36 -4.18 14.41
N ASP A 114 -1.49 -3.46 13.71
CA ASP A 114 -1.90 -2.41 12.77
C ASP A 114 -2.42 -2.94 11.44
N GLN A 115 -2.12 -4.20 11.09
CA GLN A 115 -2.35 -4.73 9.74
C GLN A 115 -3.06 -6.08 9.68
N VAL A 116 -2.95 -6.91 10.73
CA VAL A 116 -3.40 -8.31 10.70
C VAL A 116 -4.56 -8.54 11.65
N PHE A 117 -4.43 -8.13 12.91
CA PHE A 117 -5.48 -8.18 13.92
C PHE A 117 -6.43 -6.99 13.79
N LEU A 118 -7.14 -6.94 12.67
CA LEU A 118 -8.12 -5.90 12.37
C LEU A 118 -9.48 -6.51 12.10
N ASP A 119 -10.53 -5.81 12.53
CA ASP A 119 -11.88 -6.12 12.10
C ASP A 119 -12.10 -5.70 10.65
N GLY A 120 -12.66 -6.61 9.86
CA GLY A 120 -12.94 -6.35 8.46
C GLY A 120 -13.86 -7.39 7.82
N PRO A 121 -14.02 -7.31 6.48
CA PRO A 121 -14.88 -8.25 5.76
C PRO A 121 -14.43 -9.71 5.85
N ALA A 122 -13.15 -9.95 6.14
CA ALA A 122 -12.58 -11.29 6.26
C ALA A 122 -12.85 -11.94 7.63
N GLY A 123 -13.13 -11.15 8.66
CA GLY A 123 -13.32 -11.63 10.03
C GLY A 123 -13.23 -10.48 11.03
N LEU A 124 -13.72 -10.72 12.24
CA LEU A 124 -13.66 -9.77 13.37
C LEU A 124 -12.48 -10.15 14.26
N PHE A 125 -11.27 -10.05 13.72
CA PHE A 125 -10.07 -10.58 14.40
C PHE A 125 -9.58 -9.71 15.56
N ASP A 126 -9.88 -8.42 15.58
CA ASP A 126 -9.56 -7.53 16.69
C ASP A 126 -10.57 -7.72 17.83
N SER A 127 -11.88 -7.72 17.48
CA SER A 127 -12.95 -7.90 18.45
C SER A 127 -13.05 -9.33 19.01
N ASN A 128 -12.64 -10.36 18.25
CA ASN A 128 -12.71 -11.77 18.64
C ASN A 128 -11.34 -12.46 18.44
N PRO A 129 -10.39 -12.32 19.38
CA PRO A 129 -9.06 -12.90 19.27
C PRO A 129 -9.02 -14.43 19.13
N GLU A 130 -10.06 -15.13 19.62
CA GLU A 130 -10.24 -16.57 19.47
C GLU A 130 -10.46 -17.04 18.03
N LEU A 131 -10.65 -16.10 17.10
CA LEU A 131 -10.68 -16.40 15.66
C LEU A 131 -9.27 -16.54 15.07
N THR A 132 -8.20 -16.36 15.85
CA THR A 132 -6.82 -16.64 15.41
C THR A 132 -6.50 -18.11 15.61
N LEU A 133 -5.94 -18.78 14.59
CA LEU A 133 -5.56 -20.19 14.69
C LEU A 133 -4.67 -20.41 15.92
N GLY A 134 -5.13 -21.26 16.84
CA GLY A 134 -4.44 -21.65 18.07
C GLY A 134 -4.86 -20.88 19.32
N CYS A 135 -5.64 -19.81 19.16
CA CYS A 135 -6.28 -19.13 20.26
C CYS A 135 -7.72 -19.62 20.42
N SER A 136 -8.10 -19.95 21.65
CA SER A 136 -9.47 -20.29 22.05
C SER A 136 -10.02 -19.38 23.14
N ALA A 137 -9.21 -18.46 23.66
CA ALA A 137 -9.60 -17.48 24.67
C ALA A 137 -10.22 -16.24 24.01
N SER A 138 -11.44 -15.89 24.43
CA SER A 138 -12.24 -14.82 23.83
C SER A 138 -11.75 -13.40 24.14
N GLU A 139 -10.84 -13.26 25.10
CA GLU A 139 -10.37 -11.94 25.55
C GLU A 139 -8.90 -11.69 25.23
N LEU A 140 -8.15 -12.70 24.76
CA LEU A 140 -6.72 -12.55 24.55
C LEU A 140 -6.17 -13.58 23.58
N CYS A 141 -5.40 -13.10 22.61
CA CYS A 141 -4.50 -13.92 21.82
C CYS A 141 -3.11 -13.26 21.81
N LEU A 142 -2.10 -14.01 22.25
CA LEU A 142 -0.70 -13.61 22.25
C LEU A 142 0.00 -14.23 21.05
N ALA A 143 0.38 -13.41 20.07
CA ALA A 143 1.22 -13.86 18.97
C ALA A 143 2.69 -13.60 19.33
N ASN A 144 3.39 -14.67 19.72
CA ASN A 144 4.76 -14.64 20.20
C ASN A 144 5.76 -14.62 19.04
N ILE A 145 6.71 -13.70 19.10
CA ILE A 145 7.72 -13.41 18.09
C ILE A 145 9.10 -13.60 18.74
N PRO A 146 9.70 -14.79 18.61
CA PRO A 146 11.05 -15.04 19.11
C PRO A 146 12.10 -14.20 18.38
N TYR A 147 13.15 -13.78 19.09
CA TYR A 147 14.25 -13.01 18.49
C TYR A 147 15.65 -13.37 19.02
N ALA A 148 15.76 -14.03 20.18
CA ALA A 148 17.05 -14.39 20.74
C ALA A 148 16.98 -15.67 21.57
N GLN A 149 18.15 -16.21 21.90
CA GLN A 149 18.32 -17.25 22.91
C GLN A 149 19.04 -16.64 24.11
N SER A 150 18.43 -16.73 25.29
CA SER A 150 19.02 -16.18 26.53
C SER A 150 20.05 -17.14 27.12
N VAL A 151 19.69 -18.42 27.18
CA VAL A 151 20.52 -19.56 27.59
C VAL A 151 20.05 -20.81 26.84
N PRO A 152 20.86 -21.88 26.74
CA PRO A 152 20.43 -23.11 26.07
C PRO A 152 19.08 -23.62 26.60
N GLY A 153 18.14 -23.88 25.68
CA GLY A 153 16.77 -24.28 26.00
C GLY A 153 15.82 -23.14 26.38
N LYS A 154 16.26 -21.87 26.31
CA LYS A 154 15.40 -20.71 26.59
C LYS A 154 15.53 -19.63 25.53
N PHE A 155 14.40 -19.21 24.99
CA PHE A 155 14.31 -18.16 23.99
C PHE A 155 13.70 -16.89 24.56
N GLU A 156 14.07 -15.76 23.98
CA GLU A 156 13.45 -14.46 24.26
C GLU A 156 12.49 -14.12 23.14
N PHE A 157 11.34 -13.55 23.49
CA PHE A 157 10.30 -13.19 22.55
C PHE A 157 9.56 -11.91 22.95
N VAL A 158 8.94 -11.29 21.95
CA VAL A 158 7.97 -10.22 22.11
C VAL A 158 6.59 -10.75 21.72
N SER A 159 5.54 -10.38 22.44
CA SER A 159 4.17 -10.77 22.08
C SER A 159 3.40 -9.59 21.50
N ALA A 160 2.78 -9.77 20.34
CA ALA A 160 1.65 -8.94 19.94
C ALA A 160 0.42 -9.39 20.73
N ARG A 161 -0.18 -8.45 21.48
CA ARG A 161 -1.34 -8.73 22.35
C ARG A 161 -2.62 -8.29 21.66
N ASN A 162 -3.32 -9.24 21.07
CA ASN A 162 -4.64 -9.00 20.52
C ASN A 162 -5.69 -9.20 21.63
N LEU A 163 -6.38 -8.13 22.03
CA LEU A 163 -7.34 -8.09 23.12
C LEU A 163 -8.45 -7.11 22.76
N PRO A 164 -9.74 -7.49 22.87
CA PRO A 164 -10.83 -6.59 22.52
C PRO A 164 -10.82 -5.40 23.49
N ASP A 165 -11.02 -4.19 22.97
CA ASP A 165 -11.13 -2.95 23.76
C ASP A 165 -9.84 -2.50 24.50
N LEU A 166 -8.68 -2.52 23.82
CA LEU A 166 -7.49 -1.85 24.33
C LEU A 166 -7.68 -0.32 24.38
N VAL A 167 -7.87 0.22 25.59
CA VAL A 167 -7.84 1.68 25.88
C VAL A 167 -6.40 2.21 25.98
N GLU A 168 -5.42 1.31 26.14
CA GLU A 168 -4.00 1.61 26.30
C GLU A 168 -3.23 1.06 25.08
N PRO A 169 -2.07 1.64 24.71
CA PRO A 169 -1.32 1.18 23.55
C PRO A 169 -0.99 -0.31 23.67
N PRO A 170 -0.95 -1.05 22.55
CA PRO A 170 -0.67 -2.48 22.57
C PRO A 170 0.63 -2.74 23.33
N PHE A 171 0.50 -3.50 24.41
CA PHE A 171 1.59 -3.66 25.37
C PHE A 171 2.54 -4.75 24.87
N GLU A 172 3.73 -4.36 24.42
CA GLU A 172 4.82 -5.27 24.09
C GLU A 172 5.49 -5.74 25.38
N PHE A 173 5.41 -7.04 25.70
CA PHE A 173 6.21 -7.63 26.77
C PHE A 173 7.38 -8.42 26.17
N GLU A 174 8.59 -8.10 26.61
CA GLU A 174 9.73 -8.99 26.47
C GLU A 174 9.61 -10.08 27.54
N ASN A 175 9.63 -11.34 27.12
CA ASN A 175 9.56 -12.49 28.01
C ASN A 175 10.59 -13.54 27.61
N THR A 176 10.83 -14.49 28.51
CA THR A 176 11.63 -15.67 28.24
C THR A 176 10.73 -16.91 28.27
N GLY A 177 10.83 -17.73 27.23
CA GLY A 177 10.11 -19.01 27.10
C GLY A 177 11.07 -20.18 27.21
N ASP A 178 10.55 -21.33 27.61
CA ASP A 178 11.27 -22.61 27.55
C ASP A 178 11.04 -23.22 26.16
N SER A 179 12.10 -23.72 25.52
CA SER A 179 12.02 -24.25 24.15
C SER A 179 11.05 -25.42 24.01
N ASP A 180 10.83 -26.16 25.10
CA ASP A 180 9.94 -27.32 25.16
C ASP A 180 8.56 -26.98 25.72
N PHE A 181 8.31 -25.70 26.06
CA PHE A 181 6.97 -25.26 26.42
C PHE A 181 6.05 -25.33 25.20
N ASP A 182 4.95 -26.06 25.34
CA ASP A 182 3.99 -26.26 24.27
C ASP A 182 2.82 -25.28 24.38
N PHE A 183 2.63 -24.47 23.33
CA PHE A 183 1.50 -23.55 23.26
C PHE A 183 0.18 -24.23 22.86
N SER A 184 0.16 -25.47 22.38
CA SER A 184 -1.11 -26.15 22.05
C SER A 184 -2.00 -26.40 23.27
N ASP A 185 -1.40 -26.50 24.46
CA ASP A 185 -2.12 -26.61 25.72
C ASP A 185 -2.58 -25.25 26.27
N ASN A 186 -2.17 -24.17 25.60
CA ASN A 186 -2.36 -22.80 26.03
C ASN A 186 -3.18 -22.02 25.01
N GLY A 187 -4.51 -22.13 25.11
CA GLY A 187 -5.46 -21.48 24.19
C GLY A 187 -5.49 -19.95 24.22
N PHE A 188 -4.49 -19.25 24.76
CA PHE A 188 -4.35 -17.79 24.63
C PHE A 188 -3.05 -17.36 23.95
N ALA A 189 -2.19 -18.28 23.52
CA ALA A 189 -0.87 -17.95 22.99
C ALA A 189 -0.49 -18.85 21.82
N VAL A 190 0.12 -18.26 20.79
CA VAL A 190 0.57 -18.93 19.56
C VAL A 190 1.92 -18.37 19.13
N PHE A 191 2.64 -19.06 18.25
CA PHE A 191 3.80 -18.46 17.59
C PHE A 191 3.39 -17.75 16.30
N ALA A 192 3.92 -16.54 16.10
CA ALA A 192 3.91 -15.87 14.80
C ALA A 192 5.22 -16.16 14.07
N VAL A 193 5.14 -17.04 13.08
CA VAL A 193 6.29 -17.45 12.27
C VAL A 193 6.41 -16.50 11.08
N PHE A 194 7.41 -15.62 11.13
CA PHE A 194 7.71 -14.69 10.05
C PHE A 194 8.71 -15.31 9.06
N THR A 195 8.43 -15.13 7.78
CA THR A 195 9.33 -15.48 6.68
C THR A 195 9.43 -14.29 5.74
N SER A 196 10.60 -14.03 5.16
CA SER A 196 10.74 -12.92 4.22
C SER A 196 9.79 -13.14 3.05
N ALA A 197 8.90 -12.18 2.78
CA ALA A 197 8.09 -12.22 1.58
C ALA A 197 9.07 -12.17 0.40
N GLY A 198 8.95 -13.10 -0.55
CA GLY A 198 9.79 -13.10 -1.75
C GLY A 198 9.70 -11.76 -2.50
N PRO A 199 10.53 -11.54 -3.54
CA PRO A 199 10.45 -10.31 -4.32
C PRO A 199 9.01 -10.11 -4.78
N SER A 200 8.40 -9.01 -4.32
CA SER A 200 7.03 -8.67 -4.70
C SER A 200 7.02 -8.55 -6.22
N VAL A 201 6.34 -9.47 -6.89
CA VAL A 201 6.17 -9.37 -8.34
C VAL A 201 5.34 -8.12 -8.53
N ALA A 202 5.97 -7.05 -9.04
CA ALA A 202 5.29 -5.79 -9.29
C ALA A 202 4.01 -6.12 -10.06
N VAL A 203 2.86 -5.95 -9.40
CA VAL A 203 1.57 -6.19 -10.02
C VAL A 203 1.51 -5.22 -11.20
N PRO A 204 1.40 -5.70 -12.46
CA PRO A 204 1.36 -4.81 -13.60
C PRO A 204 0.24 -3.81 -13.36
N GLU A 205 0.57 -2.51 -13.42
CA GLU A 205 -0.45 -1.47 -13.30
C GLU A 205 -1.62 -1.84 -14.21
N PRO A 206 -2.85 -1.84 -13.70
CA PRO A 206 -3.97 -2.36 -14.46
C PRO A 206 -4.04 -1.61 -15.78
N ALA A 207 -4.10 -2.36 -16.89
CA ALA A 207 -4.20 -1.81 -18.25
C ALA A 207 -5.35 -0.79 -18.40
N SER A 208 -6.27 -0.75 -17.44
CA SER A 208 -7.25 0.31 -17.19
C SER A 208 -6.66 1.73 -17.26
N LEU A 209 -5.46 1.99 -16.71
CA LEU A 209 -4.84 3.32 -16.76
C LEU A 209 -4.39 3.66 -18.19
N ALA A 210 -3.77 2.70 -18.87
CA ALA A 210 -3.41 2.81 -20.28
C ALA A 210 -4.66 2.98 -21.15
N LEU A 211 -5.72 2.19 -20.93
CA LEU A 211 -6.98 2.28 -21.66
C LEU A 211 -7.72 3.59 -21.40
N PHE A 212 -7.71 4.08 -20.16
CA PHE A 212 -8.31 5.36 -19.81
C PHE A 212 -7.57 6.52 -20.51
N SER A 213 -6.24 6.48 -20.50
CA SER A 213 -5.42 7.49 -21.18
C SER A 213 -5.54 7.42 -22.71
N PHE A 214 -5.55 6.23 -23.31
CA PHE A 214 -5.84 6.05 -24.73
C PHE A 214 -7.27 6.48 -25.10
N GLY A 215 -8.26 6.18 -24.26
CA GLY A 215 -9.64 6.61 -24.42
C GLY A 215 -9.78 8.13 -24.40
N LEU A 216 -9.13 8.81 -23.45
CA LEU A 216 -9.12 10.27 -23.35
C LEU A 216 -8.44 10.90 -24.57
N ALA A 217 -7.31 10.35 -25.01
CA ALA A 217 -6.62 10.79 -26.22
C ALA A 217 -7.51 10.64 -27.46
N GLY A 218 -8.13 9.47 -27.64
CA GLY A 218 -9.07 9.20 -28.74
C GLY A 218 -10.24 10.19 -28.77
N PHE A 219 -10.80 10.55 -27.61
CA PHE A 219 -11.89 11.52 -27.50
C PHE A 219 -11.47 12.94 -27.92
N ILE A 220 -10.27 13.37 -27.52
CA ILE A 220 -9.70 14.67 -27.91
C ILE A 220 -9.47 14.75 -29.42
N PHE A 221 -8.92 13.69 -30.03
CA PHE A 221 -8.71 13.64 -31.48
C PHE A 221 -10.03 13.61 -32.25
N ALA A 222 -11.03 12.85 -31.78
CA ALA A 222 -12.36 12.79 -32.40
C ALA A 222 -13.08 14.14 -32.39
N ARG A 223 -12.94 14.93 -31.31
CA ARG A 223 -13.55 16.26 -31.19
C ARG A 223 -12.95 17.28 -32.17
N ARG A 224 -11.63 17.22 -32.42
CA ARG A 224 -10.95 18.11 -33.37
C ARG A 224 -11.33 17.85 -34.83
N GLY A 225 -11.54 16.59 -35.21
CA GLY A 225 -11.96 16.22 -36.57
C GLY A 225 -13.35 16.72 -36.96
N ARG A 226 -14.28 16.84 -36.00
CA ARG A 226 -15.63 17.39 -36.26
C ARG A 226 -15.65 18.91 -36.46
N SER A 227 -14.74 19.64 -35.82
CA SER A 227 -14.68 21.10 -35.97
C SER A 227 -14.17 21.56 -37.33
N GLN A 228 -13.42 20.73 -38.06
CA GLN A 228 -12.86 21.09 -39.38
C GLN A 228 -13.77 20.74 -40.55
N ARG A 229 -14.87 20.00 -40.33
CA ARG A 229 -15.87 19.69 -41.37
C ARG A 229 -17.06 20.68 -41.40
N ALA A 230 -17.06 21.69 -40.52
CA ALA A 230 -18.14 22.69 -40.41
C ALA A 230 -17.80 24.03 -41.09
N THR A 231 -16.79 24.06 -41.96
CA THR A 231 -16.41 25.18 -42.84
C THR A 231 -16.31 24.68 -44.27
#